data_AF-A0A919D5C6-F1
#
_entry.id   AF-A0A919D5C6-F1
#
_cell.length_a   1.000
_cell.length_b   1.000
_cell.length_c   1.000
_cell.angle_alpha   90.00
_cell.angle_beta   90.00
_cell.angle_gamma   90.00
#
_symmetry.space_group_name_H-M   'P 1'
#
loop_
_entity.id
_entity.type
_entity.pdbx_description
1 polymer ?
#
loop_
_entity_poly.entity_id
_entity_poly.type
_entity_poly.pdbx_seq_one_letter_code
_entity_poly.pdbx_strand_id
1 'polypeptide(L)'
;MILVCLLAVAAVLRATAGWPSDKHENLVLIGILILALIPIFLVVLGTASSVQAFGLRLQFPEARHEVREVAVSPSMGLLPGIALIDSSTAEIIETLRNATRNEVAVVDIEDGTAWWESRLLVLCAGAARLQRPKAIVFLATMGDSGPGVYRGWAPPADLLGQLLARPDLASAYHRAMLKYRQAQEPPASLRTDHERYSFIPERLLAAEVGQEFEVHGNQRLVTVARLDELFEPVLRRAAADVDATPGTSESWEQRILSTEDAFVALTRCGRYQGMFSREKGVNDILRAILKAQT
;
A
#
# COMPACT_ATOMS: atom_id res chain seq x y z
N MET A 1 26.40 1.79 26.28
CA MET A 1 27.73 1.13 26.23
C MET A 1 28.87 2.05 25.82
N ILE A 2 28.72 2.95 24.82
CA ILE A 2 29.76 3.92 24.41
C ILE A 2 30.29 4.76 25.57
N LEU A 3 29.40 5.26 26.44
CA LEU A 3 29.78 5.99 27.64
C LEU A 3 30.69 5.17 28.58
N VAL A 4 30.36 3.90 28.78
CA VAL A 4 31.13 2.98 29.64
C VAL A 4 32.50 2.70 29.03
N CYS A 5 32.60 2.51 27.70
CA CYS A 5 33.88 2.35 27.01
C CYS A 5 34.73 3.64 27.06
N LEU A 6 34.14 4.82 26.85
CA LEU A 6 34.87 6.09 26.92
C LEU A 6 35.37 6.38 28.34
N LEU A 7 34.56 6.08 29.36
CA LEU A 7 34.97 6.18 30.76
C LEU A 7 36.08 5.17 31.10
N ALA A 8 36.00 3.93 30.59
CA ALA A 8 37.04 2.93 30.78
C ALA A 8 38.37 3.33 30.12
N VAL A 9 38.33 3.87 28.89
CA VAL A 9 39.52 4.38 28.19
C VAL A 9 40.12 5.57 28.93
N ALA A 10 39.30 6.51 29.42
CA ALA A 10 39.76 7.63 30.22
C ALA A 10 40.42 7.17 31.54
N ALA A 11 39.86 6.15 32.21
CA ALA A 11 40.43 5.58 33.43
C ALA A 11 41.79 4.91 33.18
N VAL A 12 41.94 4.17 32.07
CA VAL A 12 43.22 3.55 31.67
C VAL A 12 44.26 4.60 31.31
N LEU A 13 43.87 5.66 30.58
CA LEU A 13 44.77 6.78 30.25
C LEU A 13 45.21 7.55 31.49
N ARG A 14 44.34 7.70 32.50
CA ARG A 14 44.70 8.32 33.78
C ARG A 14 45.74 7.49 34.53
N ALA A 15 45.52 6.18 34.56
CA ALA A 15 46.41 5.25 35.28
C ALA A 15 47.79 5.09 34.62
N THR A 16 47.87 5.19 33.29
CA THR A 16 49.09 4.89 32.53
C THR A 16 49.86 6.13 32.07
N ALA A 17 49.17 7.23 31.78
CA ALA A 17 49.76 8.44 31.20
C ALA A 17 49.57 9.70 32.07
N GLY A 18 48.92 9.59 33.24
CA GLY A 18 48.63 10.74 34.11
C GLY A 18 47.71 11.78 33.46
N TRP A 19 46.94 11.36 32.45
CA TRP A 19 46.04 12.22 31.67
C TRP A 19 44.60 11.74 31.81
N PRO A 20 43.60 12.62 32.06
CA PRO A 20 43.72 14.07 32.09
C PRO A 20 44.29 14.60 33.41
N SER A 21 44.97 15.74 33.36
CA SER A 21 45.47 16.43 34.56
C SER A 21 44.31 16.98 35.40
N ASP A 22 44.50 17.14 36.71
CA ASP A 22 43.44 17.58 37.65
C ASP A 22 42.79 18.92 37.25
N LYS A 23 43.51 19.77 36.50
CA LYS A 23 42.96 21.03 35.97
C LYS A 23 41.99 20.86 34.79
N HIS A 24 41.98 19.71 34.13
CA HIS A 24 41.24 19.48 32.88
C HIS A 24 40.28 18.28 32.96
N GLU A 25 40.21 17.60 34.11
CA GLU A 25 39.33 16.45 34.35
C GLU A 25 37.86 16.76 34.06
N ASN A 26 37.35 17.89 34.57
CA ASN A 26 35.96 18.31 34.32
C ASN A 26 35.68 18.59 32.84
N LEU A 27 36.65 19.17 32.12
CA LEU A 27 36.49 19.52 30.71
C LEU A 27 36.48 18.26 29.82
N VAL A 28 37.30 17.26 30.16
CA VAL A 28 37.31 15.97 29.46
C VAL A 28 36.04 15.18 29.74
N LEU A 29 35.52 15.18 30.96
CA LEU A 29 34.24 14.56 31.30
C LEU A 29 33.07 15.18 30.54
N ILE A 30 33.02 16.51 30.46
CA ILE A 30 32.01 17.23 29.66
C ILE A 30 32.14 16.88 28.17
N GLY A 31 33.37 16.82 27.64
CA GLY A 31 33.62 16.42 26.26
C GLY A 31 33.14 15.00 25.96
N ILE A 32 33.40 14.03 26.86
CA ILE A 32 32.92 12.65 26.75
C ILE A 32 31.39 12.59 26.79
N LEU A 33 30.75 13.36 27.67
CA LEU A 33 29.30 13.43 27.78
C LEU A 33 28.66 13.95 26.49
N ILE A 34 29.19 15.06 25.96
CA ILE A 34 28.71 15.64 24.69
C ILE A 34 28.90 14.62 23.56
N LEU A 35 30.08 14.00 23.45
CA LEU A 35 30.37 13.01 22.41
C LEU A 35 29.43 11.79 22.50
N ALA A 36 29.09 11.35 23.71
CA ALA A 36 28.16 10.25 23.94
C ALA A 36 26.69 10.61 23.61
N LEU A 37 26.35 11.91 23.61
CA LEU A 37 25.01 12.42 23.27
C LEU A 37 24.80 12.67 21.78
N ILE A 38 25.87 12.83 20.99
CA ILE A 38 25.79 13.04 19.53
C ILE A 38 24.96 11.98 18.80
N PRO A 39 25.12 10.66 19.06
CA PRO A 39 24.33 9.63 18.38
C PRO A 39 22.83 9.75 18.69
N ILE A 40 22.48 10.09 19.93
CA ILE A 40 21.09 10.31 20.35
C ILE A 40 20.51 11.52 19.61
N PHE A 41 21.29 12.60 19.53
CA PHE A 41 20.91 13.82 18.82
C PHE A 41 20.68 13.56 17.32
N LEU A 42 21.56 12.78 16.67
CA LEU A 42 21.42 12.42 15.26
C LEU A 42 20.21 11.51 14.97
N VAL A 43 19.83 10.64 15.92
CA VAL A 43 18.61 9.82 15.83
C VAL A 43 17.37 10.71 15.95
N VAL A 44 17.36 11.66 16.88
CA VAL A 44 16.25 12.61 17.07
C VAL A 44 16.10 13.55 15.87
N LEU A 45 17.19 13.91 15.20
CA LEU A 45 17.18 14.76 14.01
C LEU A 45 16.80 14.02 12.71
N GLY A 46 16.56 12.70 12.74
CA GLY A 46 16.11 11.94 11.58
C GLY A 46 17.13 11.85 10.42
N THR A 47 18.40 12.22 10.65
CA THR A 47 19.44 12.25 9.59
C THR A 47 20.24 10.95 9.46
N ALA A 48 19.94 9.93 10.25
CA ALA A 48 20.66 8.66 10.24
C ALA A 48 19.76 7.51 9.74
N SER A 49 19.92 7.13 8.47
CA SER A 49 19.23 5.99 7.83
C SER A 49 19.85 4.62 8.15
N SER A 50 20.93 4.59 8.93
CA SER A 50 21.48 3.34 9.48
C SER A 50 22.21 3.61 10.79
N VAL A 51 22.00 2.73 11.77
CA VAL A 51 22.79 2.72 13.02
C VAL A 51 23.56 1.40 13.03
N GLN A 52 24.88 1.50 13.03
CA GLN A 52 25.77 0.34 13.15
C GLN A 52 26.18 0.17 14.61
N ALA A 53 25.74 -0.92 15.22
CA ALA A 53 26.16 -1.32 16.55
C ALA A 53 26.58 -2.80 16.53
N PHE A 54 27.71 -3.14 17.16
CA PHE A 54 28.22 -4.52 17.27
C PHE A 54 28.48 -5.27 15.96
N GLY A 55 28.93 -4.59 14.90
CA GLY A 55 29.17 -5.25 13.61
C GLY A 55 27.88 -5.66 12.87
N LEU A 56 26.71 -5.53 13.49
CA LEU A 56 25.42 -5.58 12.83
C LEU A 56 25.14 -4.24 12.13
N ARG A 57 24.96 -4.29 10.81
CA ARG A 57 24.23 -3.26 10.07
C ARG A 57 22.75 -3.57 10.19
N LEU A 58 22.06 -2.89 11.09
CA LEU A 58 20.61 -2.76 11.00
C LEU A 58 20.32 -1.80 9.86
N GLN A 59 20.20 -2.34 8.65
CA GLN A 59 19.53 -1.65 7.56
C GLN A 59 18.05 -1.69 7.93
N PHE A 60 17.58 -0.62 8.56
CA PHE A 60 16.16 -0.30 8.48
C PHE A 60 15.89 -0.18 6.98
N PRO A 61 15.05 -1.05 6.40
CA PRO A 61 14.74 -0.90 4.99
C PRO A 61 14.08 0.47 4.89
N GLU A 62 14.74 1.43 4.24
CA GLU A 62 14.02 2.39 3.41
C GLU A 62 12.95 1.56 2.72
N ALA A 63 11.68 1.84 3.05
CA ALA A 63 10.52 1.05 2.68
C ALA A 63 10.75 0.37 1.34
N ARG A 64 11.24 -0.88 1.37
CA ARG A 64 11.43 -1.62 0.14
C ARG A 64 10.00 -1.89 -0.29
N HIS A 65 9.56 -1.18 -1.33
CA HIS A 65 8.41 -1.54 -2.15
C HIS A 65 8.67 -2.95 -2.71
N GLU A 66 8.55 -3.96 -1.86
CA GLU A 66 8.87 -5.34 -2.23
C GLU A 66 7.63 -6.11 -2.66
N VAL A 67 6.45 -5.48 -2.52
CA VAL A 67 5.26 -5.82 -3.28
C VAL A 67 5.29 -4.98 -4.55
N ARG A 68 5.24 -5.65 -5.71
CA ARG A 68 5.05 -4.93 -6.97
C ARG A 68 3.64 -4.35 -6.94
N GLU A 69 3.57 -3.04 -6.87
CA GLU A 69 2.36 -2.24 -6.84
C GLU A 69 2.23 -1.49 -8.15
N VAL A 70 1.00 -1.31 -8.62
CA VAL A 70 0.70 -0.41 -9.72
C VAL A 70 -0.38 0.56 -9.27
N ALA A 71 -0.06 1.84 -9.41
CA ALA A 71 -1.05 2.90 -9.33
C ALA A 71 -1.99 2.77 -10.53
N VAL A 72 -3.28 2.70 -10.25
CA VAL A 72 -4.29 2.73 -11.29
C VAL A 72 -4.55 4.18 -11.68
N SER A 73 -4.40 4.49 -12.98
CA SER A 73 -4.45 5.86 -13.49
C SER A 73 -5.75 6.59 -13.12
N PRO A 74 -5.67 7.83 -12.59
CA PRO A 74 -6.85 8.63 -12.21
C PRO A 74 -7.58 9.30 -13.38
N SER A 75 -7.07 9.19 -14.62
CA SER A 75 -7.64 9.79 -15.85
C SER A 75 -9.08 9.36 -16.22
N MET A 76 -9.72 8.55 -15.38
CA MET A 76 -11.10 8.11 -15.54
C MET A 76 -12.13 9.17 -15.07
N GLY A 77 -11.72 10.21 -14.35
CA GLY A 77 -12.57 11.36 -14.03
C GLY A 77 -12.44 12.49 -15.04
N LEU A 78 -13.20 12.49 -16.14
CA LEU A 78 -13.28 13.65 -17.05
C LEU A 78 -14.61 14.40 -16.90
N LEU A 79 -14.53 15.73 -17.06
CA LEU A 79 -15.55 16.76 -16.81
C LEU A 79 -16.93 16.45 -17.42
N PRO A 80 -18.04 16.90 -16.78
CA PRO A 80 -19.38 16.76 -17.33
C PRO A 80 -19.49 17.45 -18.70
N GLY A 81 -19.75 16.70 -19.77
CA GLY A 81 -20.13 17.26 -21.08
C GLY A 81 -19.33 16.82 -22.31
N ILE A 82 -18.28 15.99 -22.18
CA ILE A 82 -17.55 15.45 -23.34
C ILE A 82 -17.89 13.97 -23.53
N ALA A 83 -18.55 13.63 -24.64
CA ALA A 83 -18.88 12.25 -25.00
C ALA A 83 -17.61 11.47 -25.41
N LEU A 84 -17.02 10.73 -24.47
CA LEU A 84 -15.94 9.76 -24.70
C LEU A 84 -16.57 8.39 -25.04
N ILE A 85 -16.86 8.14 -26.30
CA ILE A 85 -17.54 6.89 -26.72
C ILE A 85 -16.57 5.69 -26.84
N ASP A 86 -15.25 5.93 -26.98
CA ASP A 86 -14.27 4.84 -27.20
C ASP A 86 -13.13 4.75 -26.16
N SER A 87 -12.79 5.84 -25.46
CA SER A 87 -11.61 5.85 -24.56
C SER A 87 -11.87 5.23 -23.17
N SER A 88 -13.09 5.30 -22.62
CA SER A 88 -13.38 4.86 -21.24
C SER A 88 -13.30 3.34 -21.04
N THR A 89 -13.81 2.57 -22.00
CA THR A 89 -13.88 1.10 -21.92
C THR A 89 -12.53 0.44 -22.20
N ALA A 90 -11.76 0.97 -23.14
CA ALA A 90 -10.42 0.44 -23.42
C ALA A 90 -9.45 0.72 -22.26
N GLU A 91 -9.54 1.90 -21.65
CA GLU A 91 -8.67 2.33 -20.56
C GLU A 91 -8.88 1.52 -19.27
N ILE A 92 -10.12 1.20 -18.89
CA ILE A 92 -10.39 0.37 -17.71
C ILE A 92 -9.88 -1.07 -17.87
N ILE A 93 -9.96 -1.62 -19.09
CA ILE A 93 -9.45 -2.98 -19.38
C ILE A 93 -7.92 -3.00 -19.34
N GLU A 94 -7.27 -1.96 -19.87
CA GLU A 94 -5.81 -1.86 -19.79
C GLU A 94 -5.32 -1.62 -18.36
N THR A 95 -6.07 -0.82 -17.61
CA THR A 95 -5.90 -0.66 -16.16
C THR A 95 -5.96 -2.00 -15.43
N LEU A 96 -7.00 -2.80 -15.68
CA LEU A 96 -7.14 -4.12 -15.08
C LEU A 96 -6.00 -5.05 -15.51
N ARG A 97 -5.62 -5.03 -16.80
CA ARG A 97 -4.47 -5.79 -17.31
C ARG A 97 -3.20 -5.46 -16.53
N ASN A 98 -2.92 -4.19 -16.30
CA ASN A 98 -1.74 -3.76 -15.55
C ASN A 98 -1.86 -4.07 -14.06
N ALA A 99 -3.05 -3.95 -13.47
CA ALA A 99 -3.31 -4.32 -12.08
C ALA A 99 -3.09 -5.83 -11.84
N THR A 100 -3.51 -6.71 -12.76
CA THR A 100 -3.40 -8.17 -12.59
C THR A 100 -1.95 -8.69 -12.61
N ARG A 101 -1.00 -7.89 -13.11
CA ARG A 101 0.44 -8.18 -13.06
C ARG A 101 1.05 -8.01 -11.67
N ASN A 102 0.29 -7.44 -10.74
CA ASN A 102 0.72 -7.02 -9.43
C ASN A 102 -0.11 -7.72 -8.34
N GLU A 103 0.43 -7.80 -7.12
CA GLU A 103 -0.34 -8.37 -6.01
C GLU A 103 -1.27 -7.35 -5.37
N VAL A 104 -0.97 -6.07 -5.55
CA VAL A 104 -1.70 -4.95 -4.97
C VAL A 104 -1.92 -3.91 -6.06
N ALA A 105 -3.16 -3.42 -6.17
CA ALA A 105 -3.48 -2.25 -6.97
C ALA A 105 -3.88 -1.08 -6.08
N VAL A 106 -3.46 0.11 -6.47
CA VAL A 106 -3.77 1.35 -5.75
C VAL A 106 -4.77 2.16 -6.56
N VAL A 107 -5.91 2.47 -5.94
CA VAL A 107 -6.99 3.29 -6.48
C VAL A 107 -6.97 4.62 -5.73
N ASP A 108 -6.47 5.67 -6.38
CA ASP A 108 -6.56 7.03 -5.84
C ASP A 108 -7.87 7.66 -6.32
N ILE A 109 -8.79 7.91 -5.38
CA ILE A 109 -10.06 8.58 -5.67
C ILE A 109 -9.92 10.11 -5.73
N GLU A 110 -8.72 10.64 -5.47
CA GLU A 110 -8.42 12.06 -5.39
C GLU A 110 -9.38 12.76 -4.41
N ASP A 111 -9.99 13.87 -4.81
CA ASP A 111 -11.03 14.58 -4.05
C ASP A 111 -12.44 13.97 -4.22
N GLY A 112 -12.51 12.77 -4.78
CA GLY A 112 -13.76 12.06 -5.11
C GLY A 112 -14.22 12.24 -6.55
N THR A 113 -13.40 12.85 -7.41
CA THR A 113 -13.74 13.10 -8.82
C THR A 113 -13.16 12.09 -9.81
N ALA A 114 -12.14 11.32 -9.40
CA ALA A 114 -11.36 10.47 -10.30
C ALA A 114 -12.03 9.13 -10.69
N TRP A 115 -12.98 8.62 -9.89
CA TRP A 115 -13.50 7.26 -10.03
C TRP A 115 -15.02 7.16 -10.05
N TRP A 116 -15.54 6.27 -10.91
CA TRP A 116 -16.95 5.90 -10.97
C TRP A 116 -17.19 4.51 -10.41
N GLU A 117 -18.33 4.33 -9.72
CA GLU A 117 -18.73 3.03 -9.15
C GLU A 117 -18.83 1.95 -10.24
N SER A 118 -19.28 2.31 -11.44
CA SER A 118 -19.38 1.39 -12.59
C SER A 118 -18.01 0.88 -13.08
N ARG A 119 -16.97 1.71 -13.04
CA ARG A 119 -15.61 1.31 -13.42
C ARG A 119 -14.94 0.52 -12.31
N LEU A 120 -15.19 0.89 -11.06
CA LEU A 120 -14.75 0.11 -9.92
C LEU A 120 -15.39 -1.30 -9.94
N LEU A 121 -16.64 -1.42 -10.40
CA LEU A 121 -17.30 -2.71 -10.64
C LEU A 121 -16.53 -3.55 -11.67
N VAL A 122 -16.16 -2.98 -12.83
CA VAL A 122 -15.38 -3.69 -13.86
C VAL A 122 -14.04 -4.16 -13.29
N LEU A 123 -13.33 -3.27 -12.58
CA LEU A 123 -12.05 -3.59 -11.95
C LEU A 123 -12.19 -4.73 -10.94
N CYS A 124 -13.15 -4.62 -10.00
CA CYS A 124 -13.35 -5.63 -8.95
C CYS A 124 -13.85 -6.96 -9.52
N ALA A 125 -14.75 -6.93 -10.50
CA ALA A 125 -15.22 -8.13 -11.20
C ALA A 125 -14.08 -8.90 -11.86
N GLY A 126 -13.24 -8.19 -12.62
CA GLY A 126 -12.08 -8.78 -13.27
C GLY A 126 -11.03 -9.28 -12.30
N ALA A 127 -10.71 -8.48 -11.29
CA ALA A 127 -9.72 -8.82 -10.28
C ALA A 127 -10.15 -10.02 -9.43
N ALA A 128 -11.44 -10.10 -9.06
CA ALA A 128 -12.00 -11.24 -8.33
C ALA A 128 -11.96 -12.53 -9.16
N ARG A 129 -12.35 -12.45 -10.44
CA ARG A 129 -12.34 -13.62 -11.34
C ARG A 129 -10.94 -14.13 -11.63
N LEU A 130 -9.99 -13.21 -11.83
CA LEU A 130 -8.58 -13.53 -12.11
C LEU A 130 -7.77 -13.79 -10.83
N GLN A 131 -8.37 -13.58 -9.66
CA GLN A 131 -7.73 -13.67 -8.34
C GLN A 131 -6.49 -12.77 -8.18
N ARG A 132 -6.40 -11.71 -9.00
CA ARG A 132 -5.33 -10.71 -8.99
C ARG A 132 -5.84 -9.33 -9.44
N PRO A 133 -5.42 -8.24 -8.78
CA PRO A 133 -4.60 -8.19 -7.56
C PRO A 133 -5.30 -8.85 -6.36
N LYS A 134 -4.54 -9.20 -5.32
CA LYS A 134 -5.06 -9.78 -4.07
C LYS A 134 -5.65 -8.72 -3.14
N ALA A 135 -5.22 -7.48 -3.28
CA ALA A 135 -5.73 -6.34 -2.53
C ALA A 135 -5.87 -5.10 -3.42
N ILE A 136 -6.93 -4.33 -3.17
CA ILE A 136 -7.13 -2.99 -3.73
C ILE A 136 -7.04 -2.00 -2.57
N VAL A 137 -6.11 -1.05 -2.67
CA VAL A 137 -5.89 0.03 -1.71
C VAL A 137 -6.60 1.27 -2.21
N PHE A 138 -7.30 1.98 -1.32
CA PHE A 138 -7.92 3.26 -1.62
C PHE A 138 -7.14 4.41 -0.99
N LEU A 139 -6.82 5.40 -1.82
CA LEU A 139 -6.21 6.67 -1.41
C LEU A 139 -7.17 7.82 -1.72
N ALA A 140 -7.05 8.91 -0.98
CA ALA A 140 -7.79 10.14 -1.23
C ALA A 140 -6.94 11.39 -1.01
N THR A 141 -7.41 12.50 -1.57
CA THR A 141 -6.92 13.85 -1.28
C THR A 141 -7.84 14.52 -0.27
N MET A 142 -7.29 14.93 0.86
CA MET A 142 -8.01 15.62 1.93
C MET A 142 -7.52 17.06 2.03
N GLY A 143 -8.43 18.03 2.19
CA GLY A 143 -8.09 19.46 2.20
C GLY A 143 -6.93 19.80 3.13
N ASP A 144 -6.97 19.32 4.37
CA ASP A 144 -5.95 19.63 5.39
C ASP A 144 -4.72 18.70 5.34
N SER A 145 -4.82 17.51 4.76
CA SER A 145 -3.76 16.48 4.80
C SER A 145 -3.03 16.30 3.45
N GLY A 146 -3.55 16.89 2.38
CA GLY A 146 -3.03 16.77 1.02
C GLY A 146 -3.36 15.43 0.34
N PRO A 147 -2.68 15.11 -0.78
CA PRO A 147 -2.94 13.90 -1.56
C PRO A 147 -2.33 12.64 -0.94
N GLY A 148 -2.81 11.47 -1.39
CA GLY A 148 -2.25 10.16 -1.03
C GLY A 148 -2.56 9.70 0.38
N VAL A 149 -3.63 10.22 1.00
CA VAL A 149 -4.08 9.81 2.33
C VAL A 149 -4.68 8.42 2.24
N TYR A 150 -4.17 7.49 3.05
CA TYR A 150 -4.65 6.12 3.07
C TYR A 150 -6.07 6.04 3.66
N ARG A 151 -7.00 5.39 2.95
CA ARG A 151 -8.39 5.20 3.38
C ARG A 151 -8.70 3.79 3.84
N GLY A 152 -7.96 2.81 3.33
CA GLY A 152 -8.16 1.40 3.62
C GLY A 152 -7.81 0.52 2.43
N TRP A 153 -7.85 -0.79 2.63
CA TRP A 153 -7.72 -1.77 1.56
C TRP A 153 -8.74 -2.90 1.73
N ALA A 154 -9.09 -3.58 0.65
CA ALA A 154 -9.91 -4.78 0.72
C ALA A 154 -9.59 -5.76 -0.43
N PRO A 155 -9.89 -7.06 -0.25
CA PRO A 155 -9.88 -8.02 -1.36
C PRO A 155 -10.90 -7.65 -2.44
N PRO A 156 -10.60 -7.82 -3.74
CA PRO A 156 -11.53 -7.46 -4.81
C PRO A 156 -12.86 -8.19 -4.77
N ALA A 157 -12.89 -9.43 -4.29
CA ALA A 157 -14.12 -10.22 -4.17
C ALA A 157 -15.08 -9.62 -3.13
N ASP A 158 -14.54 -9.11 -2.02
CA ASP A 158 -15.32 -8.48 -0.96
C ASP A 158 -15.90 -7.15 -1.45
N LEU A 159 -15.09 -6.35 -2.16
CA LEU A 159 -15.52 -5.12 -2.82
C LEU A 159 -16.59 -5.37 -3.88
N LEU A 160 -16.42 -6.42 -4.70
CA LEU A 160 -17.41 -6.83 -5.69
C LEU A 160 -18.75 -7.17 -5.01
N GLY A 161 -18.71 -7.92 -3.90
CA GLY A 161 -19.91 -8.24 -3.13
C GLY A 161 -20.69 -7.00 -2.70
N GLN A 162 -20.00 -5.98 -2.18
CA GLN A 162 -20.63 -4.70 -1.79
C GLN A 162 -21.18 -3.93 -3.00
N LEU A 163 -20.46 -3.88 -4.12
CA LEU A 163 -20.95 -3.22 -5.34
C LEU A 163 -22.19 -3.92 -5.91
N LEU A 164 -22.25 -5.24 -5.85
CA LEU A 164 -23.40 -6.03 -6.30
C LEU A 164 -24.60 -5.97 -5.34
N ALA A 165 -24.45 -5.40 -4.13
CA ALA A 165 -25.59 -5.10 -3.28
C ALA A 165 -26.48 -4.00 -3.89
N ARG A 166 -25.93 -3.19 -4.81
CA ARG A 166 -26.71 -2.24 -5.61
C ARG A 166 -27.44 -2.94 -6.77
N PRO A 167 -28.79 -2.85 -6.86
CA PRO A 167 -29.56 -3.58 -7.87
C PRO A 167 -29.22 -3.22 -9.32
N ASP A 168 -28.87 -1.96 -9.60
CA ASP A 168 -28.53 -1.47 -10.93
C ASP A 168 -27.17 -2.02 -11.41
N LEU A 169 -26.15 -1.94 -10.57
CA LEU A 169 -24.83 -2.54 -10.83
C LEU A 169 -24.93 -4.07 -10.95
N ALA A 170 -25.70 -4.71 -10.07
CA ALA A 170 -25.96 -6.15 -10.15
C ALA A 170 -26.63 -6.53 -11.46
N SER A 171 -27.63 -5.78 -11.91
CA SER A 171 -28.34 -6.05 -13.16
C SER A 171 -27.40 -5.96 -14.36
N ALA A 172 -26.58 -4.92 -14.44
CA ALA A 172 -25.56 -4.78 -15.49
C ALA A 172 -24.55 -5.94 -15.47
N TYR A 173 -24.08 -6.32 -14.28
CA TYR A 173 -23.19 -7.47 -14.10
C TYR A 173 -23.81 -8.78 -14.61
N HIS A 174 -25.05 -9.08 -14.22
CA HIS A 174 -25.73 -10.30 -14.63
C HIS A 174 -25.97 -10.34 -16.13
N ARG A 175 -26.38 -9.24 -16.76
CA ARG A 175 -26.55 -9.17 -18.23
C ARG A 175 -25.24 -9.45 -18.96
N ALA A 176 -24.13 -8.86 -18.51
CA ALA A 176 -22.81 -9.12 -19.07
C ALA A 176 -22.44 -10.61 -18.97
N MET A 177 -22.67 -11.23 -17.80
CA MET A 177 -22.37 -12.64 -17.59
C MET A 177 -23.26 -13.58 -18.41
N LEU A 178 -24.53 -13.22 -18.61
CA LEU A 178 -25.43 -13.97 -19.50
C LEU A 178 -24.96 -13.90 -20.95
N LYS A 179 -24.58 -12.71 -21.44
CA LYS A 179 -24.01 -12.54 -22.78
C LYS A 179 -22.73 -13.36 -22.94
N TYR A 180 -21.86 -13.35 -21.94
CA TYR A 180 -20.64 -14.16 -21.96
C TYR A 180 -20.92 -15.66 -22.06
N ARG A 181 -21.87 -16.18 -21.26
CA ARG A 181 -22.26 -17.60 -21.32
C ARG A 181 -22.89 -17.98 -22.66
N GLN A 182 -23.68 -17.07 -23.25
CA GLN A 182 -24.35 -17.31 -24.55
C GLN A 182 -23.39 -17.27 -25.74
N ALA A 183 -22.29 -16.52 -25.64
CA ALA A 183 -21.36 -16.31 -26.75
C ALA A 183 -20.60 -17.57 -27.21
N GLN A 184 -20.75 -18.72 -26.52
CA GLN A 184 -19.98 -19.96 -26.70
C GLN A 184 -18.45 -19.77 -26.58
N GLU A 185 -17.73 -20.81 -26.15
CA GLU A 185 -16.27 -20.73 -26.02
C GLU A 185 -15.62 -20.33 -27.36
N PRO A 186 -14.61 -19.44 -27.36
CA PRO A 186 -13.91 -19.10 -28.59
C PRO A 186 -13.31 -20.38 -29.21
N PRO A 187 -13.35 -20.50 -30.56
CA PRO A 187 -12.83 -21.66 -31.26
C PRO A 187 -11.39 -21.95 -30.83
N ALA A 188 -11.04 -23.24 -30.72
CA ALA A 188 -9.77 -23.69 -30.14
C ALA A 188 -8.52 -23.03 -30.76
N SER A 189 -8.61 -22.62 -32.03
CA SER A 189 -7.57 -21.89 -32.77
C SER A 189 -7.25 -20.49 -32.25
N LEU A 190 -8.15 -19.87 -31.47
CA LEU A 190 -7.96 -18.55 -30.87
C LEU A 190 -7.45 -18.61 -29.42
N ARG A 191 -7.36 -19.81 -28.82
CA ARG A 191 -6.96 -19.99 -27.41
C ARG A 191 -5.46 -19.72 -27.14
N THR A 192 -4.66 -19.58 -28.19
CA THR A 192 -3.21 -19.34 -28.12
C THR A 192 -2.86 -17.90 -27.74
N ASP A 193 -3.77 -16.93 -27.93
CA ASP A 193 -3.59 -15.53 -27.53
C ASP A 193 -4.29 -15.25 -26.19
N HIS A 194 -3.94 -16.06 -25.18
CA HIS A 194 -4.61 -16.13 -23.87
C HIS A 194 -4.80 -14.75 -23.21
N GLU A 195 -3.84 -13.83 -23.39
CA GLU A 195 -3.89 -12.47 -22.82
C GLU A 195 -4.97 -11.58 -23.46
N ARG A 196 -5.30 -11.80 -24.73
CA ARG A 196 -6.29 -11.01 -25.47
C ARG A 196 -7.72 -11.50 -25.21
N TYR A 197 -7.88 -12.79 -24.92
CA TYR A 197 -9.16 -13.43 -24.60
C TYR A 197 -9.48 -13.49 -23.10
N SER A 198 -8.48 -13.33 -22.24
CA SER A 198 -8.69 -13.41 -20.78
C SER A 198 -9.72 -12.40 -20.28
N PHE A 199 -9.87 -11.23 -20.92
CA PHE A 199 -10.72 -10.13 -20.45
C PHE A 199 -12.09 -10.01 -21.16
N ILE A 200 -12.57 -11.06 -21.86
CA ILE A 200 -13.88 -10.99 -22.55
C ILE A 200 -15.03 -10.66 -21.58
N PRO A 201 -15.17 -11.33 -20.40
CA PRO A 201 -16.24 -11.02 -19.46
C PRO A 201 -16.23 -9.55 -19.02
N GLU A 202 -15.04 -8.99 -18.79
CA GLU A 202 -14.86 -7.61 -18.35
C GLU A 202 -15.13 -6.61 -19.47
N ARG A 203 -14.79 -6.94 -20.73
CA ARG A 203 -15.15 -6.11 -21.89
C ARG A 203 -16.65 -6.06 -22.10
N LEU A 204 -17.34 -7.20 -21.94
CA LEU A 204 -18.80 -7.25 -21.99
C LEU A 204 -19.41 -6.45 -20.84
N LEU A 205 -18.85 -6.57 -19.64
CA LEU A 205 -19.29 -5.79 -18.48
C LEU A 205 -19.07 -4.30 -18.67
N ALA A 206 -17.91 -3.89 -19.15
CA ALA A 206 -17.59 -2.50 -19.46
C ALA A 206 -18.55 -1.92 -20.50
N ALA A 207 -18.91 -2.70 -21.52
CA ALA A 207 -19.93 -2.30 -22.48
C ALA A 207 -21.33 -2.16 -21.86
N GLU A 208 -21.75 -3.09 -21.00
CA GLU A 208 -23.04 -3.00 -20.28
C GLU A 208 -23.12 -1.76 -19.38
N VAL A 209 -22.08 -1.51 -18.59
CA VAL A 209 -22.07 -0.36 -17.68
C VAL A 209 -21.88 0.96 -18.43
N GLY A 210 -21.15 0.95 -19.55
CA GLY A 210 -21.03 2.10 -20.44
C GLY A 210 -22.40 2.52 -20.99
N GLN A 211 -23.17 1.55 -21.49
CA GLN A 211 -24.53 1.79 -21.97
C GLN A 211 -25.46 2.24 -20.84
N GLU A 212 -25.49 1.54 -19.71
CA GLU A 212 -26.44 1.82 -18.63
C GLU A 212 -26.15 3.14 -17.90
N PHE A 213 -24.88 3.43 -17.60
CA PHE A 213 -24.53 4.54 -16.71
C PHE A 213 -23.92 5.72 -17.44
N GLU A 214 -23.09 5.51 -18.48
CA GLU A 214 -22.46 6.63 -19.20
C GLU A 214 -23.42 7.28 -20.21
N VAL A 215 -24.21 6.49 -20.94
CA VAL A 215 -25.16 7.04 -21.93
C VAL A 215 -26.43 7.57 -21.27
N HIS A 216 -26.98 6.90 -20.26
CA HIS A 216 -28.20 7.35 -19.57
C HIS A 216 -27.95 8.34 -18.42
N GLY A 217 -26.68 8.73 -18.18
CA GLY A 217 -26.33 9.77 -17.22
C GLY A 217 -26.49 9.40 -15.73
N ASN A 218 -26.57 8.12 -15.39
CA ASN A 218 -26.71 7.64 -14.00
C ASN A 218 -25.36 7.33 -13.35
N GLN A 219 -24.31 8.06 -13.73
CA GLN A 219 -22.98 7.86 -13.15
C GLN A 219 -22.95 8.30 -11.68
N ARG A 220 -22.28 7.51 -10.85
CA ARG A 220 -22.00 7.88 -9.46
C ARG A 220 -20.52 7.83 -9.20
N LEU A 221 -20.02 8.93 -8.66
CA LEU A 221 -18.64 9.10 -8.26
C LEU A 221 -18.36 8.35 -6.95
N VAL A 222 -17.15 7.83 -6.83
CA VAL A 222 -16.63 7.25 -5.59
C VAL A 222 -15.97 8.36 -4.78
N THR A 223 -16.78 9.17 -4.10
CA THR A 223 -16.28 10.15 -3.13
C THR A 223 -15.78 9.47 -1.86
N VAL A 224 -15.04 10.17 -0.98
CA VAL A 224 -14.61 9.60 0.31
C VAL A 224 -15.80 9.12 1.14
N ALA A 225 -16.85 9.93 1.24
CA ALA A 225 -18.07 9.55 1.96
C ALA A 225 -18.75 8.33 1.32
N ARG A 226 -18.75 8.26 -0.01
CA ARG A 226 -19.33 7.14 -0.74
C ARG A 226 -18.50 5.85 -0.63
N LEU A 227 -17.18 5.98 -0.59
CA LEU A 227 -16.25 4.88 -0.35
C LEU A 227 -16.52 4.27 1.03
N ASP A 228 -16.61 5.11 2.06
CA ASP A 228 -16.91 4.66 3.41
C ASP A 228 -18.31 4.03 3.46
N GLU A 229 -19.34 4.66 2.87
CA GLU A 229 -20.71 4.09 2.82
C GLU A 229 -20.77 2.71 2.16
N LEU A 230 -20.09 2.53 1.01
CA LEU A 230 -20.13 1.28 0.25
C LEU A 230 -19.31 0.17 0.88
N PHE A 231 -18.15 0.52 1.44
CA PHE A 231 -17.13 -0.47 1.78
C PHE A 231 -16.79 -0.55 3.25
N GLU A 232 -17.42 0.23 4.14
CA GLU A 232 -17.24 0.13 5.59
C GLU A 232 -17.18 -1.32 6.11
N PRO A 233 -18.07 -2.25 5.69
CA PRO A 233 -18.09 -3.60 6.24
C PRO A 233 -16.87 -4.46 5.85
N VAL A 234 -16.15 -4.08 4.80
CA VAL A 234 -15.07 -4.89 4.20
C VAL A 234 -13.73 -4.16 4.16
N LEU A 235 -13.71 -2.86 4.46
CA LEU A 235 -12.53 -2.02 4.35
C LEU A 235 -11.62 -2.20 5.57
N ARG A 236 -10.44 -2.77 5.33
CA ARG A 236 -9.40 -2.97 6.34
C ARG A 236 -8.57 -1.70 6.43
N ARG A 237 -8.56 -1.07 7.60
CA ARG A 237 -7.89 0.22 7.84
C ARG A 237 -6.64 0.11 8.71
N ALA A 238 -6.32 -1.09 9.18
CA ALA A 238 -5.11 -1.30 9.95
C ALA A 238 -3.87 -0.97 9.10
N ALA A 239 -3.12 0.02 9.56
CA ALA A 239 -1.85 0.44 8.96
C ALA A 239 -0.75 0.46 10.02
N ALA A 240 0.48 0.29 9.57
CA ALA A 240 1.67 0.54 10.36
C ALA A 240 2.29 1.88 9.96
N ASP A 241 2.77 2.63 10.95
CA ASP A 241 3.56 3.83 10.66
C ASP A 241 5.02 3.42 10.48
N VAL A 242 5.63 3.84 9.38
CA VAL A 242 7.04 3.56 9.05
C VAL A 242 8.01 4.27 10.00
N ASP A 243 7.57 5.37 10.62
CA ASP A 243 8.37 6.15 11.57
C ASP A 243 8.00 5.82 13.04
N ALA A 244 7.10 4.85 13.28
CA ALA A 244 6.76 4.42 14.63
C ALA A 244 7.97 3.80 15.35
N THR A 245 8.03 4.04 16.66
CA THR A 245 9.08 3.45 17.51
C THR A 245 8.95 1.92 17.52
N PRO A 246 10.04 1.16 17.30
CA PRO A 246 10.00 -0.31 17.29
C PRO A 246 9.40 -0.90 18.58
N GLY A 247 8.54 -1.91 18.43
CA GLY A 247 7.89 -2.58 19.55
C GLY A 247 6.60 -1.91 20.05
N THR A 248 6.20 -0.78 19.45
CA THR A 248 4.88 -0.19 19.66
C THR A 248 3.83 -0.88 18.78
N SER A 249 2.54 -0.77 19.12
CA SER A 249 1.45 -1.33 18.32
C SER A 249 1.34 -0.74 16.91
N GLU A 250 1.97 0.41 16.67
CA GLU A 250 2.00 1.11 15.39
C GLU A 250 3.19 0.70 14.53
N SER A 251 4.21 0.06 15.12
CA SER A 251 5.36 -0.43 14.38
C SER A 251 4.96 -1.57 13.46
N TRP A 252 5.58 -1.62 12.29
CA TRP A 252 5.23 -2.61 11.26
C TRP A 252 5.49 -4.06 11.73
N GLU A 253 6.52 -4.29 12.56
CA GLU A 253 6.81 -5.63 13.11
C GLU A 253 5.66 -6.11 13.99
N GLN A 254 5.26 -5.28 14.95
CA GLN A 254 4.19 -5.63 15.87
C GLN A 254 2.86 -5.76 15.15
N ARG A 255 2.60 -4.89 14.15
CA ARG A 255 1.37 -4.94 13.35
C ARG A 255 1.28 -6.22 12.52
N ILE A 256 2.37 -6.64 11.87
CA ILE A 256 2.40 -7.89 11.08
C ILE A 256 2.18 -9.12 11.96
N LEU A 257 2.78 -9.13 13.14
CA LEU A 257 2.67 -10.27 14.06
C LEU A 257 1.28 -10.36 14.71
N SER A 258 0.63 -9.22 14.95
CA SER A 258 -0.68 -9.16 15.63
C SER A 258 -1.87 -9.23 14.69
N THR A 259 -1.72 -8.85 13.42
CA THR A 259 -2.83 -8.90 12.46
C THR A 259 -3.08 -10.31 11.93
N GLU A 260 -4.33 -10.60 11.61
CA GLU A 260 -4.75 -11.80 10.86
C GLU A 260 -4.84 -11.52 9.34
N ASP A 261 -4.70 -10.26 8.96
CA ASP A 261 -4.82 -9.83 7.58
C ASP A 261 -3.65 -10.30 6.70
N ALA A 262 -3.95 -10.60 5.43
CA ALA A 262 -2.92 -11.02 4.47
C ALA A 262 -1.90 -9.91 4.15
N PHE A 263 -2.30 -8.66 4.32
CA PHE A 263 -1.48 -7.49 4.05
C PHE A 263 -1.63 -6.42 5.12
N VAL A 264 -0.58 -5.61 5.25
CA VAL A 264 -0.55 -4.43 6.13
C VAL A 264 -0.15 -3.23 5.28
N ALA A 265 -0.93 -2.16 5.33
CA ALA A 265 -0.54 -0.90 4.72
C ALA A 265 0.56 -0.23 5.55
N LEU A 266 1.58 0.28 4.87
CA LEU A 266 2.61 1.12 5.44
C LEU A 266 2.26 2.58 5.17
N THR A 267 2.28 3.40 6.21
CA THR A 267 1.97 4.82 6.13
C THR A 267 3.05 5.65 6.79
N ARG A 268 3.19 6.90 6.37
CA ARG A 268 3.99 7.93 7.02
C ARG A 268 3.09 9.13 7.26
N CYS A 269 2.82 9.47 8.51
CA CYS A 269 1.87 10.54 8.86
C CYS A 269 0.50 10.36 8.16
N GLY A 270 0.01 9.12 8.09
CA GLY A 270 -1.26 8.77 7.41
C GLY A 270 -1.22 8.73 5.88
N ARG A 271 -0.09 9.09 5.24
CA ARG A 271 0.09 8.97 3.79
C ARG A 271 0.59 7.60 3.42
N TYR A 272 0.01 6.99 2.39
CA TYR A 272 0.37 5.67 1.94
C TYR A 272 1.81 5.64 1.38
N GLN A 273 2.59 4.67 1.85
CA GLN A 273 3.95 4.41 1.39
C GLN A 273 4.04 3.07 0.65
N GLY A 274 3.12 2.15 0.88
CA GLY A 274 3.13 0.84 0.25
C GLY A 274 2.35 -0.18 1.05
N MET A 275 2.34 -1.40 0.55
CA MET A 275 1.72 -2.56 1.19
C MET A 275 2.77 -3.62 1.43
N PHE A 276 2.57 -4.34 2.52
CA PHE A 276 3.47 -5.38 2.92
C PHE A 276 2.71 -6.69 3.16
N SER A 277 3.18 -7.77 2.54
CA SER A 277 2.60 -9.10 2.74
C SER A 277 2.96 -9.61 4.12
N ARG A 278 1.95 -10.06 4.89
CA ARG A 278 2.15 -10.66 6.21
C ARG A 278 3.03 -11.90 6.13
N GLU A 279 2.78 -12.78 5.15
CA GLU A 279 3.56 -14.00 4.95
C GLU A 279 5.05 -13.68 4.76
N LYS A 280 5.33 -12.70 3.90
CA LYS A 280 6.70 -12.25 3.64
C LYS A 280 7.33 -11.65 4.89
N GLY A 281 6.59 -10.80 5.60
CA GLY A 281 7.07 -10.17 6.84
C GLY A 281 7.40 -11.14 7.95
N VAL A 282 6.53 -12.12 8.19
CA VAL A 282 6.80 -13.18 9.17
C VAL A 282 8.07 -13.94 8.78
N ASN A 283 8.23 -14.30 7.49
CA ASN A 283 9.42 -14.99 7.01
C ASN A 283 10.70 -14.16 7.16
N ASP A 284 10.63 -12.85 6.91
CA ASP A 284 11.77 -11.95 7.05
C ASP A 284 12.17 -11.76 8.52
N ILE A 285 11.20 -11.65 9.43
CA ILE A 285 11.43 -11.60 10.88
C ILE A 285 12.08 -12.90 11.36
N LEU A 286 11.54 -14.07 10.97
CA LEU A 286 12.10 -15.37 11.32
C LEU A 286 13.54 -15.52 10.83
N ARG A 287 13.82 -15.10 9.58
CA ARG A 287 15.18 -15.10 9.02
C ARG A 287 16.12 -14.17 9.79
N ALA A 288 15.65 -13.02 10.25
CA ALA A 288 16.45 -12.10 11.05
C ALA A 288 16.80 -12.72 12.41
N ILE A 289 15.85 -13.38 13.08
CA ILE A 289 16.08 -14.07 14.36
C ILE A 289 17.09 -15.21 14.19
N LEU A 290 16.95 -16.04 13.14
CA LEU A 290 17.87 -17.15 12.89
C LEU A 290 19.31 -16.67 12.65
N LYS A 291 19.48 -15.57 11.90
CA LYS A 291 20.81 -14.97 11.68
C LYS A 291 21.43 -14.36 12.94
N ALA A 292 20.63 -13.95 13.92
CA ALA A 292 21.14 -13.39 15.17
C ALA A 292 21.64 -14.47 16.15
N GLN A 293 21.31 -15.74 15.92
CA GLN A 293 21.72 -16.88 16.76
C GLN A 293 22.99 -17.58 16.26
N THR A 294 23.41 -17.31 15.02
CA THR A 294 24.64 -17.83 14.40
C THR A 294 25.76 -16.79 14.44
#